data_AF-A0A358MH32-F1
#
_entry.id   AF-A0A358MH32-F1
#
_cell.length_a   1.000
_cell.length_b   1.000
_cell.length_c   1.000
_cell.angle_alpha   90.00
_cell.angle_beta   90.00
_cell.angle_gamma   90.00
#
_symmetry.space_group_name_H-M   'P 1'
#
loop_
_entity.id
_entity.type
_entity.pdbx_description
1 polymer ?
#
loop_
_entity_poly.entity_id
_entity_poly.type
_entity_poly.pdbx_seq_one_letter_code
_entity_poly.pdbx_strand_id
1 'polypeptide(L)' 'VGISQDLDELMEIADRFAALNEGRLSEARPTQGLTVDEIGLMMGGAHGMEVAHV' A
#
# COMPACT_ATOMS: atom_id res chain seq x y z
N VAL A 1 -5.46 -12.86 -3.01
CA VAL A 1 -4.57 -12.21 -2.02
C VAL A 1 -3.25 -12.93 -2.09
N GLY A 2 -2.23 -12.29 -2.66
CA GLY A 2 -0.85 -12.78 -2.61
C GLY A 2 -0.22 -12.37 -1.28
N ILE A 3 0.57 -13.24 -0.67
CA ILE A 3 1.32 -12.94 0.54
C ILE A 3 2.78 -13.23 0.21
N SER A 4 3.58 -12.18 0.14
CA SER A 4 5.02 -12.28 0.01
C SER A 4 5.66 -11.23 0.93
N GLN A 5 6.90 -11.48 1.30
CA GLN A 5 7.76 -10.52 1.99
C GLN A 5 8.55 -9.67 0.99
N ASP A 6 8.63 -10.13 -0.26
CA ASP A 6 9.30 -9.42 -1.33
C ASP A 6 8.33 -8.44 -1.98
N LEU A 7 8.65 -7.15 -1.86
CA LEU A 7 7.82 -6.10 -2.42
C LEU A 7 7.84 -6.13 -3.95
N ASP A 8 8.97 -6.45 -4.58
CA ASP A 8 9.08 -6.45 -6.03
C ASP A 8 8.21 -7.54 -6.64
N GLU A 9 8.16 -8.72 -6.01
CA GLU A 9 7.24 -9.80 -6.39
C GLU A 9 5.77 -9.38 -6.26
N LEU A 10 5.39 -8.73 -5.14
CA LEU A 10 4.03 -8.22 -4.95
C LEU A 10 3.66 -7.18 -6.01
N MET A 11 4.59 -6.30 -6.36
CA MET A 11 4.41 -5.26 -7.36
C MET A 11 4.29 -5.82 -8.78
N GLU A 12 4.93 -6.95 -9.07
CA GLU A 12 4.85 -7.62 -10.36
C GLU A 12 3.46 -8.24 -10.60
N ILE A 13 2.83 -8.78 -9.56
CA ILE A 13 1.58 -9.56 -9.69
C ILE A 13 0.32 -8.81 -9.27
N ALA A 14 0.43 -7.69 -8.54
CA ALA A 14 -0.73 -7.00 -7.99
C ALA A 14 -1.25 -5.90 -8.92
N ASP A 15 -2.55 -5.89 -9.18
CA ASP A 15 -3.21 -4.76 -9.87
C ASP A 15 -3.42 -3.54 -8.96
N ARG A 16 -3.57 -3.79 -7.65
CA ARG A 16 -3.81 -2.77 -6.63
C ARG A 16 -2.96 -3.01 -5.39
N PHE A 17 -2.52 -1.92 -4.77
CA PHE A 17 -1.73 -1.90 -3.55
C PHE A 17 -2.45 -1.12 -2.44
N ALA A 18 -2.42 -1.67 -1.22
CA ALA A 18 -2.87 -1.02 0.00
C ALA A 18 -1.89 -1.35 1.13
N ALA A 19 -1.58 -0.38 1.98
CA ALA A 19 -0.70 -0.59 3.12
C ALA A 19 -1.52 -0.69 4.42
N LEU A 20 -1.16 -1.68 5.26
CA LEU A 20 -1.67 -1.78 6.62
C LEU A 20 -0.64 -1.15 7.57
N ASN A 21 -1.03 -0.08 8.25
CA ASN A 21 -0.21 0.60 9.26
C ASN A 21 -1.08 0.85 10.50
N GLU A 22 -0.55 0.56 11.70
CA GLU A 22 -1.27 0.78 12.98
C GLU A 22 -2.68 0.17 13.02
N GLY A 23 -2.88 -0.98 12.37
CA GLY A 23 -4.18 -1.65 12.29
C GLY A 23 -5.19 -0.97 11.36
N ARG A 24 -4.79 0.04 10.57
CA ARG A 24 -5.61 0.70 9.56
C ARG A 24 -5.07 0.43 8.15
N LEU A 25 -5.95 -0.01 7.27
CA LEU A 25 -5.64 -0.23 5.87
C LEU A 25 -5.85 1.08 5.10
N SER A 26 -4.90 1.46 4.26
CA SER A 26 -5.07 2.58 3.33
C SER A 26 -6.12 2.25 2.26
N GLU A 27 -6.59 3.28 1.55
CA GLU A 27 -7.30 3.04 0.31
C GLU A 27 -6.40 2.29 -0.69
N ALA A 28 -6.99 1.31 -1.39
CA ALA A 28 -6.27 0.55 -2.40
C ALA A 28 -6.11 1.37 -3.68
N ARG A 29 -4.87 1.58 -4.13
CA ARG A 29 -4.54 2.34 -5.33
C ARG A 29 -4.01 1.41 -6.43
N PRO A 30 -4.12 1.77 -7.72
CA PRO A 30 -3.47 1.01 -8.79
C PRO A 30 -1.98 0.86 -8.50
N THR A 31 -1.46 -0.36 -8.68
CA THR A 31 -0.03 -0.64 -8.53
C THR A 31 0.78 0.03 -9.64
N GLN A 32 0.18 0.13 -10.82
CA GLN A 32 0.80 0.78 -11.96
C GLN A 32 1.09 2.25 -11.65
N GLY A 33 2.36 2.63 -11.74
CA GLY A 33 2.83 3.99 -11.50
C GLY A 33 3.14 4.31 -10.03
N LEU A 34 2.96 3.37 -9.10
CA LEU A 34 3.48 3.52 -7.74
C LEU A 34 5.00 3.31 -7.73
N THR A 35 5.69 4.23 -7.07
CA THR A 35 7.13 4.14 -6.80
C THR A 35 7.39 3.49 -5.44
N VAL A 36 8.59 2.93 -5.27
CA VAL A 36 9.03 2.36 -3.98
C VAL A 36 8.99 3.40 -2.85
N ASP A 37 9.32 4.66 -3.15
CA ASP A 37 9.26 5.75 -2.18
C ASP A 37 7.82 6.02 -1.73
N GLU A 38 6.87 6.05 -2.66
CA GLU A 38 5.44 6.19 -2.33
C GLU A 38 4.94 5.01 -1.50
N ILE A 39 5.35 3.79 -1.83
CA ILE A 39 4.99 2.59 -1.06
C ILE A 39 5.59 2.66 0.35
N GLY A 40 6.86 3.04 0.48
CA GLY A 40 7.52 3.22 1.77
C GLY A 40 6.79 4.25 2.64
N LEU A 41 6.33 5.34 2.06
CA LEU A 41 5.51 6.34 2.74
C LEU A 41 4.09 5.81 3.10
N MET A 42 3.49 4.94 2.28
CA MET A 42 2.20 4.26 2.58
C MET A 42 2.36 3.32 3.77
N MET A 43 3.44 2.53 3.78
CA MET A 43 3.77 1.62 4.87
C MET A 43 4.18 2.37 6.14
N GLY A 44 4.83 3.52 6.00
CA GLY A 44 5.25 4.39 7.10
C GLY A 44 4.15 5.28 7.68
N GLY A 45 2.96 5.31 7.08
CA GLY A 45 1.82 6.10 7.57
C GLY A 45 1.93 7.61 7.29
N ALA A 46 2.82 8.02 6.39
CA ALA A 46 3.12 9.43 6.09
C ALA A 46 2.20 10.05 5.03
N HIS A 47 1.29 9.27 4.43
CA HIS A 47 0.30 9.77 3.48
C HIS A 47 -1.01 10.05 4.18
N GLY A 48 -1.56 11.24 3.93
CA GLY A 48 -2.79 11.77 4.51
C GLY A 48 -3.81 10.68 4.82
N MET A 49 -3.86 10.28 6.08
CA MET A 49 -4.92 9.43 6.60
C MET A 49 -6.19 10.29 6.59
N GLU A 50 -6.91 10.28 5.47
CA GLU A 50 -8.32 10.60 5.49
C GLU A 50 -8.95 9.65 6.52
N VAL A 51 -9.53 10.27 7.53
CA VAL A 51 -10.10 9.63 8.71
C VAL A 51 -11.14 8.64 8.20
N ALA A 52 -10.91 7.35 8.49
CA ALA A 52 -11.86 6.29 8.17
C ALA A 52 -13.27 6.70 8.61
N HIS A 53 -14.18 6.86 7.65
CA HIS A 53 -15.59 7.05 7.95
C HIS A 53 -16.19 5.69 8.32
N VAL A 54 -16.57 5.59 9.60
CA VAL A 54 -17.55 4.69 10.29
C VAL A 54 -17.57 3.21 9.91
#